data_AF-W9UUN5-F1
#
_entry.id   AF-W9UUN5-F1
#
_cell.length_a   1.000
_cell.length_b   1.000
_cell.length_c   1.000
_cell.angle_alpha   90.00
_cell.angle_beta   90.00
_cell.angle_gamma   90.00
#
_symmetry.space_group_name_H-M   'P 1'
#
loop_
_entity.id
_entity.type
_entity.pdbx_description
1 polymer ?
#
loop_
_entity_poly.entity_id
_entity_poly.type
_entity_poly.pdbx_seq_one_letter_code
_entity_poly.pdbx_strand_id
1 'polypeptide(L)'
;MENKDVVVQATKGDSRITPVGAFIRRTSLDELPQFFNVLIGDMSVVGPRPHAVAHNEEYRKQVDYYMLRHKVRPGITGWAQINGWRGETDTLEKMEKRIEYDLEYIRNWSLWLDIKIIFLTFFKGFVNKNAY
;
A
#
# COMPACT_ATOMS: atom_id res chain seq x y z
N MET A 1 -21.68 9.31 -14.48
CA MET A 1 -21.11 10.64 -14.16
C MET A 1 -20.85 10.61 -12.67
N GLU A 2 -19.72 10.05 -12.24
CA GLU A 2 -19.41 9.86 -10.81
C GLU A 2 -18.01 10.39 -10.52
N ASN A 3 -18.01 11.46 -9.73
CA ASN A 3 -16.95 12.10 -8.96
C ASN A 3 -15.51 12.10 -9.49
N LYS A 4 -15.19 13.21 -10.17
CA LYS A 4 -13.85 13.83 -10.24
C LYS A 4 -13.49 14.50 -8.90
N ASP A 5 -13.66 13.82 -7.78
CA ASP A 5 -13.24 14.36 -6.49
C ASP A 5 -11.77 14.01 -6.27
N VAL A 6 -10.93 15.04 -6.17
CA VAL A 6 -9.54 14.91 -5.78
C VAL A 6 -9.50 14.21 -4.43
N VAL A 7 -9.07 12.94 -4.41
CA VAL A 7 -8.96 12.14 -3.19
C VAL A 7 -7.75 12.64 -2.41
N VAL A 8 -7.98 13.54 -1.45
CA VAL A 8 -6.94 14.07 -0.57
C VAL A 8 -6.47 12.97 0.38
N GLN A 9 -5.21 12.58 0.28
CA GLN A 9 -4.58 11.60 1.17
C GLN A 9 -4.53 12.14 2.62
N ALA A 10 -4.58 11.24 3.59
CA ALA A 10 -4.56 11.60 5.00
C ALA A 10 -3.12 11.91 5.44
N THR A 11 -2.88 13.18 5.78
CA THR A 11 -1.56 13.68 6.17
C THR A 11 -1.32 13.54 7.67
N LYS A 12 -0.05 13.65 8.08
CA LYS A 12 0.32 13.71 9.50
C LYS A 12 -0.31 14.92 10.19
N GLY A 13 -1.08 14.68 11.25
CA GLY A 13 -1.71 15.74 12.03
C GLY A 13 -3.03 16.25 11.42
N ASP A 14 -3.63 15.47 10.53
CA ASP A 14 -4.94 15.77 9.94
C ASP A 14 -6.00 15.95 11.03
N SER A 15 -6.70 17.09 11.00
CA SER A 15 -7.73 17.48 11.96
C SER A 15 -8.94 16.54 11.97
N ARG A 16 -9.07 15.68 10.96
CA ARG A 16 -10.10 14.63 10.85
C ARG A 16 -9.80 13.41 11.73
N ILE A 17 -8.59 13.28 12.29
CA ILE A 17 -8.20 12.15 13.13
C ILE A 17 -8.69 12.38 14.57
N THR A 18 -9.70 11.62 14.98
CA THR A 18 -10.20 11.65 16.37
C THR A 18 -9.30 10.79 17.29
N PRO A 19 -9.36 10.96 18.63
CA PRO A 19 -8.63 10.10 19.55
C PRO A 19 -8.93 8.60 19.38
N VAL A 20 -10.17 8.26 19.02
CA VAL A 20 -10.58 6.88 18.67
C VAL A 20 -9.95 6.45 17.35
N GLY A 21 -9.97 7.31 16.32
CA GLY A 21 -9.30 7.04 15.04
C GLY A 21 -7.79 6.82 15.19
N ALA A 22 -7.14 7.64 16.04
CA ALA A 22 -5.73 7.49 16.37
C ALA A 22 -5.44 6.16 17.08
N PHE A 23 -6.31 5.72 18.01
CA PHE A 23 -6.19 4.41 18.64
C PHE A 23 -6.31 3.28 17.63
N ILE A 24 -7.35 3.28 16.79
CA ILE A 24 -7.59 2.27 15.74
C ILE A 24 -6.35 2.12 14.85
N ARG A 25 -5.82 3.24 14.33
CA ARG A 25 -4.61 3.25 13.48
C ARG A 25 -3.37 2.77 14.22
N ARG A 26 -3.18 3.19 15.48
CA ARG A 26 -2.05 2.74 16.32
C ARG A 26 -2.08 1.24 16.56
N THR A 27 -3.28 0.67 16.68
CA THR A 27 -3.48 -0.78 16.85
C THR A 27 -3.59 -1.54 15.54
N SER A 28 -3.49 -0.87 14.38
CA SER A 28 -3.71 -1.47 13.04
C SER A 28 -5.06 -2.18 12.89
N LEU A 29 -6.07 -1.78 13.68
CA LEU A 29 -7.42 -2.37 13.63
C LEU A 29 -8.15 -2.01 12.33
N ASP A 30 -7.73 -0.94 11.65
CA ASP A 30 -8.19 -0.53 10.34
C ASP A 30 -7.81 -1.49 9.20
N GLU A 31 -6.82 -2.37 9.42
CA GLU A 31 -6.40 -3.38 8.44
C GLU A 31 -7.20 -4.70 8.60
N LEU A 32 -8.00 -4.87 9.67
CA LEU A 32 -8.81 -6.08 9.89
C LEU A 32 -9.80 -6.39 8.75
N PRO A 33 -10.53 -5.42 8.17
CA PRO A 33 -11.38 -5.68 7.00
C PRO A 33 -10.59 -6.24 5.80
N GLN A 34 -9.36 -5.77 5.57
CA GLN A 34 -8.53 -6.28 4.47
C GLN A 34 -8.07 -7.71 4.71
N PHE A 35 -7.90 -8.12 5.97
CA PHE A 35 -7.60 -9.51 6.31
C PHE A 35 -8.73 -10.47 5.88
N PHE A 36 -10.00 -10.07 6.00
CA PHE A 36 -11.11 -10.87 5.48
C PHE A 36 -11.08 -11.02 3.97
N ASN A 37 -10.69 -9.97 3.22
CA ASN A 37 -10.53 -10.05 1.77
C ASN A 37 -9.44 -11.05 1.34
N VAL A 38 -8.43 -11.26 2.19
CA VAL A 38 -7.43 -12.32 1.95
C VAL A 38 -8.05 -13.71 2.10
N LEU A 39 -8.92 -13.91 3.11
CA LEU A 39 -9.60 -15.19 3.33
C LEU A 39 -10.59 -15.52 2.21
N ILE A 40 -11.28 -14.50 1.68
CA ILE A 40 -12.24 -14.63 0.56
C ILE A 40 -11.51 -14.79 -0.78
N GLY A 41 -10.23 -14.41 -0.85
CA GLY A 41 -9.37 -14.61 -2.02
C GLY A 41 -9.27 -13.40 -2.96
N ASP A 42 -9.87 -12.27 -2.62
CA ASP A 42 -9.78 -11.01 -3.40
C ASP A 42 -8.42 -10.32 -3.22
N MET A 43 -7.76 -10.54 -2.08
CA MET A 43 -6.43 -10.03 -1.77
C MET A 43 -5.45 -11.16 -1.43
N SER A 44 -4.16 -10.84 -1.42
CA SER A 44 -3.10 -11.66 -0.84
C SER A 44 -2.54 -11.00 0.42
N VAL A 45 -1.83 -11.77 1.25
CA VAL A 45 -1.09 -11.19 2.39
C VAL A 45 0.01 -10.28 1.89
N VAL A 46 0.76 -10.73 0.88
CA VAL A 46 1.87 -10.01 0.25
C VAL A 46 1.55 -9.69 -1.21
N GLY A 47 1.77 -8.43 -1.60
CA GLY A 47 1.54 -7.96 -2.96
C GLY A 47 1.61 -6.44 -3.08
N PRO A 48 1.51 -5.89 -4.30
CA PRO A 48 1.36 -4.45 -4.51
C PRO A 48 0.12 -3.92 -3.79
N ARG A 49 0.22 -2.75 -3.15
CA ARG A 49 -0.97 -2.16 -2.52
C ARG A 49 -1.98 -1.67 -3.56
N PRO A 50 -3.30 -1.73 -3.30
CA PRO A 50 -4.29 -1.13 -4.17
C PRO A 50 -4.18 0.41 -4.13
N HIS A 51 -4.39 1.06 -5.27
CA HIS A 51 -4.45 2.52 -5.38
C HIS A 51 -5.86 2.97 -5.77
N ALA A 52 -6.24 4.18 -5.35
CA ALA A 52 -7.50 4.80 -5.74
C ALA A 52 -7.56 4.95 -7.26
N VAL A 53 -8.72 4.61 -7.85
CA VAL A 53 -8.94 4.59 -9.30
C VAL A 53 -8.57 5.92 -9.97
N ALA A 54 -8.85 7.04 -9.31
CA ALA A 54 -8.52 8.38 -9.80
C ALA A 54 -7.01 8.58 -10.06
N HIS A 55 -6.15 7.96 -9.26
CA HIS A 55 -4.69 8.04 -9.44
C HIS A 55 -4.18 7.11 -10.56
N ASN A 56 -4.94 6.09 -10.96
CA ASN A 56 -4.47 5.11 -11.95
C ASN A 56 -4.37 5.73 -13.34
N GLU A 57 -5.30 6.60 -13.75
CA GLU A 57 -5.25 7.22 -15.09
C GLU A 57 -4.10 8.23 -15.25
N GLU A 58 -3.79 8.95 -14.17
CA GLU A 58 -2.71 9.92 -14.12
C GLU A 58 -1.34 9.23 -14.18
N TYR A 59 -1.11 8.26 -13.30
CA TYR A 59 0.19 7.58 -13.23
C TYR A 59 0.42 6.60 -14.37
N ARG A 60 -0.63 6.00 -14.96
CA ARG A 60 -0.48 5.10 -16.12
C ARG A 60 0.20 5.80 -17.30
N LYS A 61 0.01 7.11 -17.47
CA LYS A 61 0.59 7.89 -18.55
C LYS A 61 2.00 8.41 -18.24
N GLN A 62 2.37 8.46 -16.97
CA GLN A 62 3.60 9.09 -16.49
C GLN A 62 4.64 8.10 -16.00
N VAL A 63 4.22 6.91 -15.57
CA VAL A 63 5.09 5.88 -15.01
C VAL A 63 5.08 4.64 -15.90
N ASP A 64 6.25 4.33 -16.45
CA ASP A 64 6.43 3.14 -17.27
C ASP A 64 6.09 1.87 -16.50
N TYR A 65 5.51 0.90 -17.20
CA TYR A 65 5.16 -0.42 -16.66
C TYR A 65 4.20 -0.41 -15.46
N TYR A 66 3.59 0.74 -15.13
CA TYR A 66 2.62 0.88 -14.03
C TYR A 66 1.59 -0.25 -14.00
N MET A 67 1.03 -0.58 -15.17
CA MET A 67 -0.04 -1.56 -15.28
C MET A 67 0.38 -2.99 -14.92
N LEU A 68 1.68 -3.31 -14.94
CA LEU A 68 2.16 -4.67 -14.62
C LEU A 68 1.87 -5.06 -13.17
N ARG A 69 1.73 -4.08 -12.27
CA ARG A 69 1.39 -4.36 -10.87
C ARG A 69 0.03 -5.04 -10.69
N HIS A 70 -0.89 -4.85 -11.65
CA HIS A 70 -2.22 -5.46 -11.62
C HIS A 70 -2.24 -6.91 -12.11
N LYS A 71 -1.08 -7.49 -12.48
CA LYS A 71 -0.97 -8.90 -12.85
C LYS A 71 -1.02 -9.85 -11.66
N VAL A 72 -0.82 -9.35 -10.45
CA VAL A 72 -0.85 -10.10 -9.20
C VAL A 72 -1.95 -9.55 -8.29
N ARG A 73 -2.41 -10.36 -7.33
CA ARG A 73 -3.38 -9.91 -6.35
C ARG A 73 -2.80 -8.78 -5.50
N PRO A 74 -3.61 -7.79 -5.12
CA PRO A 74 -3.18 -6.74 -4.22
C PRO A 74 -2.90 -7.30 -2.82
N GLY A 75 -1.89 -6.74 -2.16
CA GLY A 75 -1.40 -7.17 -0.86
C GLY A 75 -1.82 -6.26 0.30
N ILE A 76 -1.98 -6.83 1.50
CA ILE A 76 -2.04 -6.05 2.75
C ILE A 76 -0.68 -5.38 3.01
N THR A 77 0.39 -6.17 2.86
CA THR A 77 1.78 -5.72 2.89
C THR A 77 2.50 -6.00 1.55
N GLY A 78 3.68 -5.46 1.35
CA GLY A 78 4.41 -5.57 0.09
C GLY A 78 5.85 -5.08 0.17
N TRP A 79 6.63 -5.43 -0.85
CA TRP A 79 8.06 -5.10 -0.90
C TRP A 79 8.31 -3.59 -0.88
N ALA A 80 7.50 -2.81 -1.60
CA ALA A 80 7.56 -1.35 -1.57
C ALA A 80 7.35 -0.79 -0.15
N GLN A 81 6.39 -1.35 0.62
CA GLN A 81 6.13 -0.93 1.99
C GLN A 81 7.29 -1.24 2.93
N ILE A 82 7.89 -2.43 2.80
CA ILE A 82 9.08 -2.81 3.58
C ILE A 82 10.25 -1.87 3.30
N ASN A 83 10.38 -1.38 2.07
CA ASN A 83 11.43 -0.44 1.66
C ASN A 83 11.08 1.04 1.91
N GLY A 84 10.02 1.34 2.66
CA GLY A 84 9.67 2.70 3.10
C GLY A 84 8.72 3.45 2.18
N TRP A 85 8.29 2.85 1.07
CA TRP A 85 7.38 3.45 0.11
C TRP A 85 5.91 3.20 0.45
N ARG A 86 5.53 3.18 1.74
CA ARG A 86 4.15 2.96 2.25
C ARG A 86 3.30 4.25 2.27
N GLY A 87 3.93 5.41 2.39
CA GLY A 87 3.28 6.70 2.69
C GLY A 87 2.67 7.42 1.49
N GLU A 88 2.40 8.71 1.66
CA GLU A 88 1.75 9.52 0.63
C GLU A 88 2.59 9.62 -0.65
N THR A 89 1.93 9.47 -1.80
CA THR A 89 2.56 9.57 -3.13
C THR A 89 2.45 11.01 -3.64
N ASP A 90 2.89 11.97 -2.83
CA ASP A 90 2.73 13.41 -3.13
C ASP A 90 3.53 13.87 -4.35
N THR A 91 4.53 13.08 -4.74
CA THR A 91 5.40 13.37 -5.88
C THR A 91 5.46 12.19 -6.83
N LEU A 92 5.64 12.48 -8.12
CA LEU A 92 5.79 11.46 -9.16
C LEU A 92 6.97 10.51 -8.87
N GLU A 93 8.12 11.04 -8.44
CA GLU A 93 9.29 10.22 -8.05
C GLU A 93 8.99 9.20 -6.96
N LYS A 94 8.23 9.57 -5.92
CA LYS A 94 7.83 8.63 -4.86
C LYS A 94 6.98 7.50 -5.44
N MET A 95 6.12 7.82 -6.40
CA MET A 95 5.27 6.84 -7.07
C MET A 95 6.08 5.93 -8.00
N GLU A 96 7.01 6.48 -8.78
CA GLU A 96 7.94 5.71 -9.61
C GLU A 96 8.74 4.72 -8.77
N LYS A 97 9.32 5.18 -7.64
CA LYS A 97 10.03 4.29 -6.71
C LYS A 97 9.12 3.20 -6.17
N ARG A 98 7.89 3.52 -5.76
CA ARG A 98 6.93 2.48 -5.34
C ARG A 98 6.71 1.44 -6.43
N ILE A 99 6.49 1.88 -7.67
CA ILE A 99 6.28 0.96 -8.81
C ILE A 99 7.54 0.12 -9.07
N GLU A 100 8.74 0.70 -9.00
CA GLU A 100 10.00 -0.02 -9.16
C GLU A 100 10.08 -1.21 -8.19
N TYR A 101 9.77 -1.01 -6.91
CA TYR A 101 9.75 -2.06 -5.90
C TYR A 101 8.60 -3.06 -6.09
N ASP A 102 7.42 -2.62 -6.54
CA ASP A 102 6.32 -3.52 -6.89
C ASP A 102 6.72 -4.46 -8.05
N LEU A 103 7.41 -3.93 -9.06
CA LEU A 103 7.92 -4.71 -10.20
C LEU A 103 9.08 -5.62 -9.81
N GLU A 104 9.96 -5.17 -8.90
CA GLU A 104 11.01 -6.01 -8.34
C GLU A 104 10.42 -7.23 -7.61
N TYR A 105 9.36 -7.03 -6.83
CA TYR A 105 8.63 -8.11 -6.17
C TYR A 105 8.03 -9.08 -7.18
N ILE A 106 7.33 -8.58 -8.20
CA ILE A 106 6.69 -9.42 -9.22
C ILE A 106 7.72 -10.21 -10.02
N ARG A 107 8.86 -9.60 -10.38
CA ARG A 107 9.92 -10.27 -11.14
C ARG A 107 10.64 -11.35 -10.34
N ASN A 108 10.86 -11.12 -9.04
CA ASN A 108 11.62 -12.02 -8.17
C ASN A 108 10.71 -12.82 -7.21
N TRP A 109 9.42 -12.96 -7.57
CA TRP A 109 8.46 -13.58 -6.69
C TRP A 109 8.90 -15.00 -6.33
N SER A 110 8.92 -15.27 -5.02
CA SER A 110 9.19 -16.58 -4.46
C SER A 110 8.53 -16.67 -3.09
N LEU A 111 8.19 -17.90 -2.68
CA LEU A 111 7.63 -18.15 -1.36
C LEU A 111 8.53 -17.62 -0.23
N TRP A 112 9.85 -17.71 -0.40
CA TRP A 112 10.83 -17.17 0.54
C TRP A 112 10.78 -15.65 0.66
N LEU A 113 10.56 -14.95 -0.45
CA LEU A 113 10.39 -13.50 -0.45
C LEU A 113 9.12 -13.10 0.32
N ASP A 114 8.02 -13.83 0.15
CA ASP A 114 6.78 -13.60 0.89
C ASP A 114 6.99 -13.80 2.40
N ILE A 115 7.63 -14.89 2.81
CA ILE A 115 7.97 -15.15 4.23
C ILE A 115 8.83 -14.01 4.79
N LYS A 116 9.85 -13.58 4.04
CA LYS A 116 10.72 -12.46 4.42
C LYS A 116 9.91 -11.17 4.58
N ILE A 117 9.00 -10.87 3.67
CA ILE A 117 8.16 -9.67 3.74
C ILE A 117 7.24 -9.73 4.95
N ILE A 118 6.59 -10.86 5.22
CA ILE A 118 5.72 -11.04 6.38
C ILE A 118 6.50 -10.83 7.68
N PHE A 119 7.67 -11.47 7.79
CA PHE A 119 8.55 -11.32 8.93
C PHE A 119 8.95 -9.85 9.13
N LEU A 120 9.49 -9.20 8.09
CA LEU A 120 9.87 -7.79 8.15
C LEU A 120 8.68 -6.87 8.43
N THR A 121 7.47 -7.22 7.98
CA THR A 121 6.25 -6.45 8.23
C THR A 121 5.88 -6.48 9.70
N PHE A 122 6.01 -7.63 10.35
CA PHE A 122 5.80 -7.73 11.79
C PHE A 122 6.79 -6.79 12.53
N PHE A 123 8.09 -6.94 12.32
CA PHE A 123 9.08 -6.10 13.03
C PHE A 123 9.00 -4.62 12.67
N LYS A 124 8.82 -4.27 11.39
CA LYS A 124 8.73 -2.87 10.95
C LYS A 124 7.37 -2.24 11.24
N GLY A 125 6.31 -3.03 11.31
CA GLY A 125 4.94 -2.58 11.60
C GLY A 125 4.77 -2.16 13.06
N PHE A 126 5.36 -2.91 14.00
CA PHE A 126 5.37 -2.54 15.43
C PHE A 126 6.32 -1.37 15.76
N VAL A 127 7.27 -1.04 14.88
CA VAL A 127 8.33 -0.04 15.16
C VAL A 127 8.15 1.29 14.39
N ASN A 128 7.28 1.39 13.38
CA ASN A 128 7.26 2.57 12.50
C ASN A 128 6.40 3.76 12.96
N LYS A 129 7.07 4.91 13.07
CA LYS A 129 6.57 6.27 13.33
C LYS A 129 5.73 6.90 12.20
N ASN A 130 5.30 6.12 11.20
CA ASN A 130 4.57 6.59 10.02
C ASN A 130 3.17 5.95 9.85
N ALA A 131 2.71 5.16 10.84
CA ALA A 131 1.29 4.87 10.99
C ALA A 131 0.62 6.12 11.57
N TYR A 132 0.34 7.10 10.71
CA TYR A 132 -0.53 8.23 11.04
C TYR A 132 -1.97 7.86 10.83
#